data_AF-A0A392N4E2-F1
#
_entry.id   AF-A0A392N4E2-F1
#
_cell.length_a   1.000
_cell.length_b   1.000
_cell.length_c   1.000
_cell.angle_alpha   90.00
_cell.angle_beta   90.00
_cell.angle_gamma   90.00
#
_symmetry.space_group_name_H-M   'P 1'
#
loop_
_entity.id
_entity.type
_entity.pdbx_description
1 polymer ?
#
loop_
_entity_poly.entity_id
_entity_poly.type
_entity_poly.pdbx_seq_one_letter_code
_entity_poly.pdbx_strand_id
1 'polypeptide(L)'
;MLVITQVFAGHLGDMELAATSIAMNVILGLDLGIMLGMSSALETLCGQAFGAKQYNMLGIYMQRSWIVLFITGILLLPIFIFATPILNFLGQPQEISELAGVISMWLIPTHIAY
;
A
#
# COMPACT_ATOMS: atom_id res chain seq x y z
N MET A 1 -11.21 2.88 6.76
CA MET A 1 -10.21 2.99 7.85
C MET A 1 -9.33 4.22 7.69
N LEU A 2 -8.69 4.42 6.52
CA LEU A 2 -7.79 5.57 6.25
C LEU A 2 -8.40 6.94 6.62
N VAL A 3 -9.60 7.25 6.11
CA VAL A 3 -10.29 8.53 6.38
C VAL A 3 -10.58 8.73 7.87
N ILE A 4 -10.91 7.65 8.60
CA ILE A 4 -11.20 7.74 10.04
C ILE A 4 -9.92 8.13 10.79
N THR A 5 -8.80 7.46 10.50
CA THR A 5 -7.51 7.79 11.13
C THR A 5 -7.09 9.23 10.83
N GLN A 6 -7.30 9.71 9.61
CA GLN A 6 -7.01 11.10 9.25
C GLN A 6 -7.88 12.10 10.00
N VAL A 7 -9.17 11.83 10.16
CA VAL A 7 -10.06 12.70 10.96
C VAL A 7 -9.55 12.81 12.39
N PHE A 8 -9.12 11.71 13.02
CA PHE A 8 -8.52 11.77 14.36
C PHE A 8 -7.18 12.51 14.38
N ALA A 9 -6.31 12.29 13.39
CA ALA A 9 -5.05 13.03 13.27
C ALA A 9 -5.28 14.56 13.13
N GLY A 10 -6.35 14.97 12.44
CA GLY A 10 -6.76 16.38 12.35
C GLY A 10 -7.14 17.02 13.68
N HIS A 11 -7.53 16.23 14.69
CA HIS A 11 -7.76 16.76 16.04
C HIS A 11 -6.46 16.94 16.84
N LEU A 12 -5.34 16.33 16.41
CA LEU A 12 -4.02 16.49 17.04
C LEU A 12 -3.30 17.75 16.52
N GLY A 13 -3.52 18.10 15.25
CA GLY A 13 -2.99 19.31 14.64
C GLY A 13 -2.88 19.21 13.12
N ASP A 14 -2.61 20.34 12.48
CA ASP A 14 -2.47 20.43 11.03
C ASP A 14 -1.24 19.66 10.52
N MET A 15 -0.15 19.63 11.32
CA MET A 15 1.08 18.91 10.98
C MET A 15 0.85 17.40 10.98
N GLU A 16 0.22 16.87 12.02
CA GLU A 16 -0.11 15.46 12.18
C GLU A 16 -1.06 14.99 11.09
N LEU A 17 -2.05 15.82 10.75
CA LEU A 17 -2.97 15.57 9.64
C LEU A 17 -2.22 15.52 8.30
N ALA A 18 -1.35 16.49 8.02
CA ALA A 18 -0.59 16.55 6.79
C ALA A 18 0.34 15.34 6.62
N ALA A 19 1.11 15.02 7.67
CA ALA A 19 2.01 13.88 7.66
C ALA A 19 1.27 12.54 7.50
N THR A 20 0.18 12.35 8.26
CA THR A 20 -0.68 11.15 8.15
C THR A 20 -1.30 11.04 6.76
N SER A 21 -1.73 12.17 6.18
CA SER A 21 -2.31 12.19 4.83
C SER A 21 -1.31 11.80 3.76
N ILE A 22 -0.08 12.32 3.82
CA ILE A 22 0.98 11.94 2.89
C ILE A 22 1.30 10.44 3.03
N ALA A 23 1.52 9.96 4.24
CA ALA A 23 1.84 8.55 4.47
C ALA A 23 0.72 7.61 3.97
N MET A 24 -0.55 7.95 4.23
CA MET A 24 -1.69 7.09 3.87
C MET A 24 -2.13 7.22 2.41
N ASN A 25 -2.24 8.43 1.87
CA ASN A 25 -2.79 8.65 0.53
C ASN A 25 -1.72 8.58 -0.56
N VAL A 26 -0.48 9.01 -0.27
CA VAL A 26 0.60 9.02 -1.26
C VAL A 26 1.38 7.72 -1.18
N ILE A 27 1.98 7.43 -0.04
CA ILE A 27 2.89 6.29 0.10
C ILE A 27 2.09 4.97 0.06
N LEU A 28 1.18 4.78 1.02
CA LEU A 28 0.35 3.58 1.05
C LEU A 28 -0.65 3.53 -0.12
N GLY A 29 -1.17 4.68 -0.57
CA GLY A 29 -2.07 4.73 -1.72
C GLY A 29 -1.43 4.26 -3.02
N LEU A 30 -0.17 4.63 -3.28
CA LEU A 30 0.59 4.13 -4.44
C LEU A 30 0.79 2.61 -4.35
N ASP A 31 1.22 2.11 -3.20
CA ASP A 31 1.43 0.68 -2.96
C ASP A 31 0.13 -0.12 -3.18
N LEU A 32 -0.95 0.30 -2.52
CA LEU A 32 -2.26 -0.33 -2.65
C LEU A 32 -2.79 -0.27 -4.09
N GLY A 33 -2.55 0.83 -4.82
CA GLY A 33 -2.95 0.94 -6.21
C GLY A 33 -2.27 -0.11 -7.10
N ILE A 34 -0.97 -0.33 -6.91
CA ILE A 34 -0.21 -1.35 -7.63
C ILE A 34 -0.68 -2.76 -7.24
N MET A 35 -0.79 -3.04 -5.94
CA MET A 35 -1.24 -4.33 -5.41
C MET A 35 -2.65 -4.70 -5.88
N LEU A 36 -3.59 -3.77 -5.76
CA LEU A 36 -4.97 -3.96 -6.19
C LEU A 36 -5.05 -4.17 -7.71
N GLY A 37 -4.26 -3.43 -8.49
CA GLY A 37 -4.17 -3.59 -9.93
C GLY A 37 -3.76 -5.02 -10.33
N MET A 38 -2.72 -5.56 -9.69
CA MET A 38 -2.29 -6.95 -9.94
C MET A 38 -3.34 -7.97 -9.51
N SER A 39 -3.98 -7.77 -8.35
CA SER A 39 -5.06 -8.63 -7.87
C SER A 39 -6.28 -8.65 -8.79
N SER A 40 -6.58 -7.55 -9.50
CA SER A 40 -7.67 -7.52 -10.48
C SER A 40 -7.44 -8.47 -11.68
N ALA A 41 -6.18 -8.73 -12.05
CA ALA A 41 -5.86 -9.70 -13.09
C ALA A 41 -6.22 -11.14 -12.65
N LEU A 42 -6.04 -11.45 -11.35
CA LEU A 42 -6.44 -12.72 -10.77
C LEU A 42 -7.96 -12.92 -10.87
N GLU A 43 -8.77 -11.87 -10.63
CA GLU A 43 -10.22 -11.95 -10.77
C GLU A 43 -10.63 -12.38 -12.18
N THR A 44 -9.98 -11.84 -13.21
CA THR A 44 -10.23 -12.21 -14.60
C THR A 44 -9.87 -13.69 -14.87
N LEU A 45 -8.68 -14.12 -14.45
CA LEU A 45 -8.22 -15.50 -14.63
C LEU A 45 -9.11 -16.50 -13.88
N CYS A 46 -9.49 -16.18 -12.65
CA CYS A 46 -10.41 -16.99 -11.85
C CYS A 46 -11.82 -17.02 -12.48
N GLY A 47 -12.34 -15.89 -12.97
CA GLY A 47 -13.62 -15.81 -13.67
C GLY A 47 -13.64 -16.68 -14.92
N GLN A 48 -12.57 -16.66 -15.71
CA GLN A 48 -12.41 -17.52 -16.89
C GLN A 48 -12.33 -19.00 -16.52
N ALA A 49 -11.51 -19.37 -15.54
CA ALA A 49 -11.38 -20.76 -15.10
C ALA A 49 -12.69 -21.29 -14.49
N PHE A 50 -13.39 -20.48 -13.71
CA PHE A 50 -14.68 -20.84 -13.14
C PHE A 50 -15.73 -21.04 -14.25
N GLY A 51 -15.81 -20.12 -15.23
CA GLY A 51 -16.69 -20.25 -16.39
C GLY A 51 -16.39 -21.49 -17.24
N ALA A 52 -15.11 -21.87 -17.36
CA ALA A 52 -14.66 -23.10 -18.02
C ALA A 52 -14.82 -24.37 -17.16
N LYS A 53 -15.42 -24.27 -15.95
CA LYS A 53 -15.57 -25.36 -14.97
C LYS A 53 -14.25 -25.98 -14.49
N GLN A 54 -13.14 -25.25 -14.59
CA GLN A 54 -11.81 -25.67 -14.16
C GLN A 54 -11.53 -25.25 -12.71
N TYR A 55 -12.30 -25.76 -11.75
CA TYR A 55 -12.23 -25.31 -10.35
C TYR A 55 -10.85 -25.52 -9.70
N ASN A 56 -10.12 -26.57 -10.09
CA ASN A 56 -8.75 -26.81 -9.61
C ASN A 56 -7.79 -25.66 -9.98
N MET A 57 -8.05 -24.96 -11.09
CA MET A 57 -7.20 -23.86 -11.51
C MET A 57 -7.32 -22.62 -10.62
N LEU A 58 -8.44 -22.43 -9.92
CA LEU A 58 -8.62 -21.30 -9.00
C LEU A 58 -7.57 -21.34 -7.88
N GLY A 59 -7.33 -22.52 -7.30
CA GLY A 59 -6.31 -22.70 -6.26
C GLY A 59 -4.90 -22.43 -6.78
N ILE A 60 -4.58 -22.88 -8.00
CA ILE A 60 -3.26 -22.66 -8.62
C ILE A 60 -3.05 -21.17 -8.92
N TYR A 61 -4.08 -20.47 -9.44
CA TYR A 61 -4.00 -19.04 -9.68
C TYR A 61 -3.86 -18.24 -8.39
N MET A 62 -4.58 -18.60 -7.33
CA MET A 62 -4.43 -17.99 -6.01
C MET A 62 -2.98 -18.12 -5.50
N GLN A 63 -2.42 -19.33 -5.50
CA GLN A 63 -1.05 -19.57 -5.03
C GLN A 63 -0.01 -18.79 -5.84
N ARG A 64 -0.14 -18.78 -7.18
CA ARG A 64 0.76 -18.02 -8.06
C ARG A 64 0.65 -16.52 -7.83
N SER A 65 -0.58 -16.01 -7.69
CA SER A 65 -0.81 -14.59 -7.39
C SER A 65 -0.19 -14.21 -6.07
N TRP A 66 -0.32 -15.04 -5.03
CA TRP A 66 0.24 -14.73 -3.72
C TRP A 66 1.77 -14.61 -3.76
N ILE A 67 2.45 -15.50 -4.50
CA ILE A 67 3.91 -15.40 -4.73
C ILE A 67 4.26 -14.09 -5.44
N VAL A 68 3.53 -13.73 -6.50
CA VAL A 68 3.79 -12.51 -7.28
C VAL A 68 3.55 -11.25 -6.45
N LEU A 69 2.44 -11.20 -5.70
CA LEU A 69 2.11 -10.08 -4.82
C LEU A 69 3.16 -9.93 -3.71
N PHE A 70 3.55 -11.03 -3.07
CA PHE A 70 4.57 -11.01 -2.01
C PHE A 70 5.93 -10.52 -2.51
N ILE A 71 6.39 -11.00 -3.67
CA ILE A 71 7.64 -10.52 -4.29
C ILE A 71 7.53 -9.04 -4.62
N THR A 72 6.42 -8.61 -5.22
CA THR A 72 6.22 -7.20 -5.56
C THR A 72 6.16 -6.34 -4.31
N GLY A 73 5.58 -6.84 -3.22
CA GLY A 73 5.57 -6.16 -1.94
C GLY A 73 6.98 -5.92 -1.40
N ILE A 74 7.83 -6.95 -1.42
CA ILE A 74 9.25 -6.79 -1.06
C ILE A 74 9.94 -5.72 -1.91
N LEU A 75 9.63 -5.64 -3.20
CA LEU A 75 10.20 -4.63 -4.10
C LEU A 75 9.71 -3.20 -3.81
N LEU A 76 8.53 -3.04 -3.19
CA LEU A 76 7.95 -1.74 -2.83
C LEU A 76 8.33 -1.28 -1.41
N LEU A 77 8.83 -2.17 -0.54
CA LEU A 77 9.33 -1.82 0.80
C LEU A 77 10.26 -0.60 0.85
N PRO A 78 11.21 -0.39 -0.09
CA PRO A 78 12.07 0.79 -0.07
C PRO A 78 11.30 2.12 -0.06
N ILE A 79 10.10 2.20 -0.64
CA ILE A 79 9.28 3.42 -0.65
C ILE A 79 8.88 3.81 0.78
N PHE A 80 8.60 2.84 1.65
CA PHE A 80 8.26 3.07 3.04
C PHE A 80 9.51 3.39 3.88
N ILE A 81 10.60 2.64 3.68
CA ILE A 81 11.85 2.80 4.45
C ILE A 81 12.51 4.16 4.16
N PHE A 82 12.49 4.58 2.90
CA PHE A 82 13.09 5.84 2.45
C PHE A 82 12.06 6.97 2.28
N ALA A 83 10.91 6.88 2.93
CA ALA A 83 9.86 7.88 2.85
C ALA A 83 10.36 9.30 3.18
N THR A 84 11.07 9.50 4.29
CA THR A 84 11.61 10.82 4.69
C THR A 84 12.54 11.43 3.64
N PRO A 85 13.62 10.77 3.18
CA PRO A 85 14.49 11.35 2.16
C PRO A 85 13.79 11.55 0.81
N ILE A 86 12.84 10.68 0.43
CA ILE A 86 12.02 10.87 -0.78
C ILE A 86 11.18 12.15 -0.66
N LEU A 87 10.49 12.35 0.47
CA LEU A 87 9.64 13.53 0.68
C LEU A 87 10.45 14.83 0.76
N ASN A 88 11.62 14.80 1.42
CA ASN A 88 12.55 15.92 1.43
C ASN A 88 13.02 16.27 0.01
N PHE A 89 13.34 15.26 -0.81
CA PHE A 89 13.70 15.47 -2.21
C PHE A 89 12.56 16.08 -3.04
N LEU A 90 11.31 15.71 -2.74
CA LEU A 90 10.12 16.29 -3.36
C LEU A 90 9.77 17.68 -2.83
N GLY A 91 10.55 18.23 -1.90
CA GLY A 91 10.41 19.60 -1.38
C GLY A 91 9.38 19.75 -0.26
N GLN A 92 9.01 18.66 0.42
CA GLN A 92 8.17 18.75 1.62
C GLN A 92 8.95 19.37 2.80
N PRO A 93 8.28 20.12 3.70
CA PRO A 93 8.90 20.62 4.92
C PRO A 93 9.51 19.49 5.75
N GLN A 94 10.71 19.70 6.28
CA GLN A 94 11.48 18.68 7.00
C GLN A 94 10.67 18.00 8.11
N GLU A 95 9.95 18.78 8.93
CA GLU A 95 9.13 18.27 10.05
C GLU A 95 8.01 17.33 9.56
N ILE A 96 7.38 17.66 8.43
CA ILE A 96 6.33 16.82 7.82
C ILE A 96 6.94 15.54 7.24
N SER A 97 8.09 15.63 6.56
CA SER A 97 8.79 14.49 5.98
C SER A 97 9.28 13.49 7.03
N GLU A 98 9.77 13.98 8.16
CA GLU A 98 10.20 13.14 9.28
C GLU A 98 9.01 12.40 9.90
N LEU A 99 7.94 13.11 10.22
CA LEU A 99 6.75 12.50 10.81
C LEU A 99 6.07 11.53 9.84
N ALA A 100 5.93 11.90 8.57
CA ALA A 100 5.37 11.02 7.54
C ALA A 100 6.22 9.77 7.33
N GLY A 101 7.56 9.86 7.46
CA GLY A 101 8.44 8.70 7.39
C GLY A 101 8.26 7.75 8.56
N VAL A 102 8.11 8.25 9.79
CA VAL A 102 7.79 7.43 10.97
C VAL A 102 6.46 6.69 10.77
N ILE A 103 5.42 7.41 10.34
CA ILE A 103 4.11 6.81 10.06
C ILE A 103 4.21 5.77 8.94
N SER A 104 5.01 6.04 7.90
CA SER A 104 5.22 5.10 6.80
C SER A 104 5.84 3.78 7.27
N MET A 105 6.79 3.82 8.21
CA MET A 105 7.33 2.60 8.82
C MET A 105 6.27 1.80 9.59
N TRP A 106 5.33 2.48 10.26
CA TRP A 106 4.22 1.81 10.96
C TRP A 106 3.21 1.17 10.00
N LEU A 107 3.17 1.60 8.73
CA LEU A 107 2.28 1.06 7.70
C LEU A 107 2.88 -0.17 6.97
N ILE A 108 4.15 -0.50 7.19
CA ILE A 108 4.81 -1.68 6.56
C ILE A 108 4.03 -2.99 6.79
N PRO A 109 3.53 -3.31 8.00
CA PRO A 109 2.74 -4.53 8.20
C PRO A 109 1.44 -4.54 7.38
N THR A 110 0.81 -3.38 7.18
CA THR A 110 -0.42 -3.27 6.37
C THR A 110 -0.14 -3.52 4.90
N HIS A 111 1.02 -3.09 4.41
CA HIS A 111 1.49 -3.37 3.06
C HIS A 111 1.66 -4.87 2.77
N ILE A 112 2.26 -5.63 3.70
CA ILE A 112 2.52 -7.07 3.52
C ILE A 112 1.25 -7.94 3.71
N ALA A 113 0.17 -7.37 4.26
CA ALA A 113 -1.07 -8.09 4.52
C ALA A 113 -1.94 -8.33 3.27
N TYR A 114 -1.62 -7.71 2.14
CA TYR A 114 -2.29 -7.87 0.85
C TYR A 114 -1.72 -9.05 0.04
#